data_AF-A0A9Q3KSG9-F1
#
_entry.id   AF-A0A9Q3KSG9-F1
#
_cell.length_a   1.000
_cell.length_b   1.000
_cell.length_c   1.000
_cell.angle_alpha   90.00
_cell.angle_beta   90.00
_cell.angle_gamma   90.00
#
_symmetry.space_group_name_H-M   'P 1'
#
loop_
_entity.id
_entity.type
_entity.pdbx_description
1 polymer ?
#
loop_
_entity_poly.entity_id
_entity_poly.type
_entity_poly.pdbx_seq_one_letter_code
_entity_poly.pdbx_strand_id
1 'polypeptide(L)' 'MRHERIDVLYTYDNAFSSDNEPLGAIKGHEVGITLNIDRSYPPLLRRPAYPASPRAREALEKHIQELIQLGVLRKVGHN' A
#
# COMPACT_ATOMS: atom_id res chain seq x y z
N MET A 1 14.53 32.80 10.65
CA MET A 1 14.91 31.38 10.45
C MET A 1 13.87 30.35 10.92
N ARG A 2 13.14 30.48 12.06
CA ARG A 2 12.06 29.51 12.39
C ARG A 2 10.73 29.76 11.66
N HIS A 3 10.39 31.02 11.39
CA HIS A 3 9.12 31.41 10.75
C HIS A 3 9.00 30.93 9.30
N GLU A 4 10.08 31.02 8.52
CA GLU A 4 10.10 30.63 7.10
C GLU A 4 9.73 29.17 6.85
N ARG A 5 9.99 28.27 7.81
CA ARG A 5 9.65 26.84 7.67
C ARG A 5 8.17 26.56 7.86
N ILE A 6 7.51 27.32 8.73
CA ILE A 6 6.07 27.19 8.96
C ILE A 6 5.32 27.73 7.74
N ASP A 7 5.80 28.84 7.16
CA ASP A 7 5.22 29.40 5.94
C ASP A 7 5.26 28.40 4.79
N VAL A 8 6.35 27.64 4.61
CA VAL A 8 6.46 26.60 3.59
C VAL A 8 5.45 25.46 3.81
N LEU A 9 5.25 25.01 5.05
CA LEU A 9 4.29 23.96 5.36
C LEU A 9 2.85 24.37 5.04
N TYR A 10 2.48 25.62 5.33
CA TYR A 10 1.14 26.13 5.01
C TYR A 10 0.98 26.48 3.53
N THR A 11 2.03 26.95 2.87
CA THR A 11 1.99 27.31 1.44
C THR A 11 1.84 26.07 0.56
N TYR A 12 2.45 24.95 0.96
CA TYR A 12 2.43 23.69 0.22
C TYR A 12 1.81 22.56 1.03
N ASP A 13 0.71 22.82 1.73
CA ASP A 13 0.02 21.87 2.61
C ASP A 13 -0.24 20.50 1.95
N ASN A 14 -0.69 20.51 0.70
CA ASN A 14 -0.99 19.32 -0.10
C ASN A 14 0.26 18.55 -0.58
N ALA A 15 1.46 19.12 -0.42
CA ALA A 15 2.71 18.43 -0.76
C ALA A 15 3.21 17.53 0.38
N PHE A 16 2.63 17.65 1.58
CA PHE A 16 3.01 16.87 2.75
C PHE A 16 1.92 15.85 3.10
N SER A 17 2.32 14.67 3.57
CA SER A 17 1.38 13.69 4.11
C SER A 17 0.74 14.22 5.40
N SER A 18 -0.57 14.11 5.52
CA SER A 18 -1.31 14.43 6.74
C SER A 18 -1.99 13.19 7.31
N ASP A 19 -2.54 13.28 8.53
CA ASP A 19 -3.31 12.18 9.12
C ASP A 19 -4.58 11.84 8.31
N ASN A 20 -5.13 12.82 7.58
CA ASN A 20 -6.31 12.65 6.73
C ASN A 20 -5.94 12.12 5.33
N GLU A 21 -4.77 12.51 4.83
CA GLU A 21 -4.23 12.09 3.53
C GLU A 21 -2.79 11.58 3.70
N PRO A 22 -2.63 10.36 4.26
CA PRO A 22 -1.31 9.84 4.60
C PRO A 22 -0.53 9.36 3.37
N LEU A 23 -1.21 9.15 2.24
CA LEU A 23 -0.61 8.62 1.01
C LEU A 23 -1.03 9.46 -0.19
N GLY A 24 -0.04 9.83 -1.01
CA GLY A 24 -0.28 10.49 -2.29
C GLY A 24 -0.81 9.51 -3.32
N ALA A 25 -2.15 9.38 -3.42
CA ALA A 25 -2.79 8.59 -4.46
C ALA A 25 -2.96 9.43 -5.74
N ILE A 26 -1.90 9.51 -6.55
CA ILE A 26 -1.95 10.22 -7.84
C ILE A 26 -2.79 9.40 -8.82
N LYS A 27 -4.01 9.88 -9.08
CA LYS A 27 -4.92 9.30 -10.10
C LYS A 27 -4.28 9.43 -11.49
N GLY A 28 -4.37 8.38 -12.33
CA GLY A 28 -3.82 8.39 -13.69
C GLY A 28 -2.36 7.95 -13.81
N HIS A 29 -1.76 7.47 -12.72
CA HIS A 29 -0.41 6.87 -12.72
C HIS A 29 -0.47 5.35 -12.50
N GLU A 30 -1.44 4.68 -13.10
CA GLU A 30 -1.54 3.21 -13.03
C GLU A 30 -0.42 2.56 -13.86
N VAL A 31 0.24 1.57 -13.27
CA VAL A 31 1.31 0.83 -13.94
C VAL A 31 0.76 -0.44 -14.56
N GLY A 32 0.85 -0.53 -15.89
CA GLY A 32 0.64 -1.78 -16.62
C GLY A 32 1.88 -2.67 -16.52
N ILE A 33 1.75 -3.84 -15.91
CA ILE A 33 2.83 -4.82 -15.81
C ILE A 33 2.55 -5.96 -16.80
N THR A 34 3.38 -6.10 -17.82
CA THR A 34 3.31 -7.20 -18.80
C THR A 34 4.41 -8.21 -18.51
N LEU A 35 4.05 -9.49 -18.46
CA LEU A 35 5.03 -10.57 -18.33
C LEU A 35 5.63 -10.88 -19.71
N ASN A 36 6.96 -10.97 -19.77
CA ASN A 36 7.68 -11.37 -20.98
C ASN A 36 7.73 -12.90 -21.18
N ILE A 37 7.00 -13.64 -20.35
CA ILE A 37 6.96 -15.10 -20.35
C ILE A 37 5.51 -15.56 -20.28
N ASP A 38 5.26 -16.75 -20.82
CA ASP A 38 3.99 -17.44 -20.65
C ASP A 38 3.88 -18.06 -19.26
N ARG A 39 2.64 -18.26 -18.80
CA ARG A 39 2.39 -18.96 -17.54
C ARG A 39 2.92 -20.40 -17.65
N SER A 40 3.67 -20.84 -16.66
CA SER A 40 4.16 -22.21 -16.60
C SER A 40 2.99 -23.20 -16.62
N TYR A 41 3.09 -24.27 -17.41
CA TYR A 41 2.18 -25.40 -17.37
C TYR A 41 2.90 -26.66 -16.87
N PRO A 42 2.40 -27.34 -15.83
CA PRO A 42 1.19 -27.03 -15.07
C PRO A 42 1.32 -25.72 -14.25
N PRO A 43 0.21 -25.07 -13.89
CA PRO A 43 0.24 -23.91 -13.02
C PRO A 43 0.99 -24.23 -11.73
N LEU A 44 1.92 -23.35 -11.33
CA LEU A 44 2.64 -23.49 -10.07
C LEU A 44 1.64 -23.53 -8.92
N LEU A 45 1.68 -24.63 -8.15
CA LEU A 45 0.93 -24.75 -6.91
C LEU A 45 1.28 -23.56 -6.01
N ARG A 46 0.25 -22.83 -5.60
CA ARG A 46 0.40 -21.70 -4.72
C ARG A 46 0.89 -22.24 -3.37
N ARG A 47 2.11 -21.87 -2.99
CA ARG A 47 2.66 -22.25 -1.69
C ARG A 47 1.78 -21.62 -0.59
N PRO A 48 1.46 -22.36 0.49
CA PRO A 48 0.78 -21.75 1.62
C PRO A 48 1.66 -20.63 2.19
N ALA A 49 1.02 -19.61 2.75
CA ALA A 49 1.75 -18.59 3.49
C ALA A 49 2.51 -19.25 4.65
N TYR A 50 3.73 -18.78 4.89
CA TYR A 50 4.50 -19.24 6.04
C TYR A 50 3.77 -18.88 7.34
N PRO A 51 3.79 -19.76 8.36
CA PRO A 51 3.15 -19.48 9.63
C PRO A 51 3.83 -18.28 10.30
N ALA A 52 3.04 -17.29 10.70
CA ALA A 52 3.48 -16.16 11.52
C ALA A 52 3.28 -16.47 13.01
N SER A 53 4.12 -15.91 13.88
CA SER A 53 3.88 -15.98 15.32
C SER A 53 2.61 -15.21 15.70
N PRO A 54 1.92 -15.55 16.81
CA PRO A 54 0.70 -14.86 17.23
C PRO A 54 0.89 -13.35 17.34
N ARG A 55 1.98 -12.92 17.98
CA ARG A 55 2.35 -11.51 18.13
C ARG A 55 2.58 -10.81 16.78
N ALA A 56 3.26 -11.49 15.85
CA ALA A 56 3.48 -10.93 14.52
C ALA A 56 2.17 -10.80 13.76
N ARG A 57 1.26 -11.78 13.88
CA ARG A 57 -0.04 -11.76 13.23
C ARG A 57 -0.91 -10.60 13.71
N GLU A 58 -0.95 -10.35 15.01
CA GLU A 58 -1.69 -9.23 15.60
C GLU A 58 -1.18 -7.87 15.12
N ALA A 59 0.14 -7.68 15.09
CA ALA A 59 0.74 -6.44 14.60
C ALA A 59 0.48 -6.23 13.09
N LEU A 60 0.58 -7.30 12.29
CA LEU A 60 0.31 -7.25 10.85
C LEU A 60 -1.16 -6.96 10.56
N GLU A 61 -2.09 -7.54 11.32
CA GLU A 61 -3.52 -7.33 11.12
C GLU A 61 -3.89 -5.85 11.20
N LYS A 62 -3.35 -5.12 12.19
CA LYS A 62 -3.58 -3.68 12.34
C LYS A 62 -3.20 -2.91 11.08
N HIS A 63 -2.00 -3.14 10.55
CA HIS A 63 -1.50 -2.45 9.36
C HIS A 63 -2.23 -2.86 8.08
N ILE A 64 -2.64 -4.14 7.97
CA ILE A 64 -3.44 -4.61 6.84
C ILE A 64 -4.79 -3.87 6.82
N GLN A 65 -5.44 -3.72 7.98
CA GLN A 65 -6.71 -3.00 8.07
C GLN A 65 -6.56 -1.52 7.70
N GLU A 66 -5.51 -0.85 8.17
CA GLU A 66 -5.19 0.53 7.78
C GLU A 66 -5.05 0.66 6.25
N LEU A 67 -4.30 -0.24 5.61
CA LEU A 67 -4.09 -0.22 4.17
C LEU A 67 -5.35 -0.54 3.36
N ILE A 68 -6.27 -1.36 3.90
CA ILE A 68 -7.58 -1.62 3.29
C ILE A 68 -8.44 -0.35 3.34
N GLN A 69 -8.47 0.34 4.48
CA GLN A 69 -9.24 1.59 4.65
C GLN A 69 -8.73 2.69 3.73
N LEU A 70 -7.41 2.78 3.52
CA LEU A 70 -6.79 3.71 2.59
C LEU A 70 -6.97 3.31 1.10
N GLY A 71 -7.60 2.18 0.81
CA GLY A 71 -7.82 1.71 -0.56
C GLY A 71 -6.55 1.20 -1.27
N VAL A 72 -5.44 1.06 -0.54
CA VAL A 72 -4.17 0.53 -1.07
C VAL A 72 -4.26 -0.99 -1.28
N LEU A 73 -4.88 -1.68 -0.32
CA LEU A 73 -5.14 -3.12 -0.40
C LEU A 73 -6.62 -3.36 -0.67
N ARG A 74 -6.91 -4.36 -1.50
CA ARG A 74 -8.27 -4.85 -1.74
C ARG A 74 -8.30 -6.37 -1.74
N LYS A 75 -9.42 -6.93 -1.27
CA LYS A 75 -9.66 -8.37 -1.36
C LYS A 75 -9.87 -8.75 -2.83
N VAL A 76 -9.05 -9.68 -3.32
CA VAL A 76 -9.22 -10.34 -4.62
C VAL A 76 -9.58 -11.80 -4.38
N GLY A 77 -10.61 -12.28 -5.07
CA GLY A 77 -11.17 -13.62 -4.87
C GLY A 77 -10.21 -14.74 -5.27
N HIS A 78 -10.49 -15.94 -4.76
CA HIS A 78 -10.04 -17.19 -5.36
C HIS A 78 -11.12 -17.59 -6.36
N ASN A 79 -10.79 -17.64 -7.66
CA ASN A 79 -11.55 -18.47 -8.58
C ASN A 79 -11.11 -19.91 -8.41
#